data_AF-A0A4R2JCF5-F1
#
_entry.id   AF-A0A4R2JCF5-F1
#
_cell.length_a   1.000
_cell.length_b   1.000
_cell.length_c   1.000
_cell.angle_alpha   90.00
_cell.angle_beta   90.00
_cell.angle_gamma   90.00
#
_symmetry.space_group_name_H-M   'P 1'
#
loop_
_entity.id
_entity.type
_entity.pdbx_description
1 polymer ?
#
loop_
_entity_poly.entity_id
_entity_poly.type
_entity_poly.pdbx_seq_one_letter_code
_entity_poly.pdbx_strand_id
1 'polypeptide(L)'
;MYKMELPGFNVGQRVGLAGAIGLATMLAAYGIAGSYETISRKAVEVDVPLPQLVPIGIDGGLVGVVVLDLVLAWTAHPIGWLRQLARLLAVGTVAANVSAGWPDPVAIGLHAVAPLMLLVMVEAGRTVLLRCAGGAAGCVRDRIPLGRWILSPWSTFLLWRRMVLWQITSYRAALDKEAQLRRTRTLLRVHFGRQWKRKAPADLLWMLGIAPLAEEAHSRVHAIISGNDKAEPAHAAQDGTTTSVLSGSSSVVMGDHLDAAVRINERHWTQRNRPVSAETLRKQLHVSSSRARELASAVRSMDRAAVSHG
;
A
#
# COMPACT_ATOMS: atom_id res chain seq x y z
N MET A 1 -6.32 -12.40 -19.59
CA MET A 1 -7.60 -12.46 -18.86
C MET A 1 -7.27 -12.59 -17.37
N TYR A 2 -7.02 -11.46 -16.70
CA TYR A 2 -6.63 -11.46 -15.28
C TYR A 2 -7.84 -11.78 -14.41
N LYS A 3 -7.81 -12.97 -13.79
CA LYS A 3 -8.80 -13.40 -12.79
C LYS A 3 -8.54 -12.58 -11.53
N MET A 4 -9.30 -11.51 -11.32
CA MET A 4 -9.31 -10.78 -10.06
C MET A 4 -9.91 -11.71 -8.99
N GLU A 5 -9.05 -12.46 -8.29
CA GLU A 5 -9.42 -13.09 -7.03
C GLU A 5 -9.60 -11.97 -6.00
N LEU A 6 -10.85 -11.50 -5.87
CA LEU A 6 -11.27 -10.63 -4.79
C LEU A 6 -10.88 -11.28 -3.45
N PRO A 7 -10.38 -10.51 -2.46
CA PRO A 7 -10.07 -11.04 -1.14
C PRO A 7 -11.30 -11.78 -0.61
N GLY A 8 -11.12 -13.06 -0.25
CA GLY A 8 -12.21 -13.97 0.07
C GLY A 8 -13.04 -13.45 1.23
N PHE A 9 -14.16 -12.80 0.92
CA PHE A 9 -15.18 -12.48 1.91
C PHE A 9 -15.76 -13.78 2.45
N ASN A 10 -15.84 -13.90 3.77
CA ASN A 10 -16.49 -15.03 4.42
C ASN A 10 -17.96 -15.08 3.95
N VAL A 11 -18.57 -16.27 3.83
CA VAL A 11 -19.94 -16.45 3.31
C VAL A 11 -20.93 -15.56 4.08
N GLY A 12 -20.75 -15.44 5.40
CA GLY A 12 -21.54 -14.54 6.24
C GLY A 12 -21.38 -13.06 5.91
N GLN A 13 -20.19 -12.61 5.49
CA GLN A 13 -19.96 -11.22 5.06
C GLN A 13 -20.60 -10.94 3.69
N ARG A 14 -20.60 -11.92 2.78
CA ARG A 14 -21.26 -11.81 1.47
C ARG A 14 -22.78 -11.75 1.61
N VAL A 15 -23.35 -12.61 2.45
CA VAL A 15 -24.79 -12.63 2.74
C VAL A 15 -25.21 -11.35 3.46
N GLY A 16 -24.43 -10.89 4.45
CA GLY A 16 -24.68 -9.63 5.14
C GLY A 16 -24.62 -8.42 4.20
N LEU A 17 -23.64 -8.36 3.30
CA LEU A 17 -23.51 -7.29 2.30
C LEU A 17 -24.66 -7.33 1.28
N ALA A 18 -25.04 -8.50 0.77
CA ALA A 18 -26.16 -8.65 -0.15
C ALA A 18 -27.49 -8.25 0.51
N GLY A 19 -27.70 -8.65 1.76
CA GLY A 19 -28.87 -8.24 2.55
C GLY A 19 -28.92 -6.73 2.78
N ALA A 20 -27.80 -6.11 3.12
CA ALA A 20 -27.71 -4.66 3.29
C ALA A 20 -27.99 -3.89 1.99
N ILE A 21 -27.45 -4.36 0.86
CA ILE A 21 -27.74 -3.78 -0.47
C ILE A 21 -29.22 -3.94 -0.82
N GLY A 22 -29.81 -5.12 -0.58
CA GLY A 22 -31.23 -5.37 -0.81
C GLY A 22 -32.12 -4.45 0.02
N LEU A 23 -31.84 -4.33 1.32
CA LEU A 23 -32.57 -3.45 2.23
C LEU A 23 -32.40 -1.97 1.85
N ALA A 24 -31.19 -1.54 1.47
CA ALA A 24 -30.93 -0.18 0.99
C ALA A 24 -31.72 0.12 -0.30
N THR A 25 -31.80 -0.84 -1.21
CA THR A 25 -32.57 -0.72 -2.46
C THR A 25 -34.07 -0.60 -2.17
N MET A 26 -34.59 -1.40 -1.24
CA MET A 26 -35.98 -1.32 -0.79
C MET A 26 -36.28 0.01 -0.09
N LEU A 27 -35.39 0.49 0.79
CA LEU A 27 -35.54 1.79 1.45
C LEU A 27 -35.50 2.95 0.46
N ALA A 28 -34.61 2.88 -0.54
CA ALA A 28 -34.53 3.87 -1.60
C ALA A 28 -35.83 3.90 -2.44
N ALA A 29 -36.34 2.72 -2.84
CA ALA A 29 -37.60 2.61 -3.55
C ALA A 29 -38.79 3.15 -2.74
N TYR A 30 -38.84 2.84 -1.44
CA TYR A 30 -39.87 3.33 -0.52
C TYR A 30 -39.78 4.85 -0.30
N GLY A 31 -38.56 5.38 -0.15
CA GLY A 31 -38.30 6.81 0.00
C GLY A 31 -38.70 7.61 -1.24
N ILE A 32 -38.39 7.10 -2.44
CA ILE A 32 -38.81 7.70 -3.72
C ILE A 32 -40.34 7.75 -3.81
N ALA A 33 -41.03 6.66 -3.45
CA ALA A 33 -42.50 6.63 -3.49
C ALA A 33 -43.16 7.56 -2.46
N GLY A 34 -42.61 7.66 -1.24
CA GLY A 34 -43.15 8.50 -0.18
C GLY A 34 -42.84 9.99 -0.35
N SER A 35 -41.66 10.35 -0.88
CA SER A 35 -41.22 11.74 -1.00
C SER A 35 -41.80 12.46 -2.23
N TYR A 36 -42.16 11.71 -3.27
CA TYR A 36 -42.75 12.25 -4.51
C TYR A 36 -44.02 13.07 -4.26
N GLU A 37 -44.93 12.55 -3.43
CA GLU A 37 -46.23 13.18 -3.17
C GLU A 37 -46.11 14.45 -2.29
N THR A 38 -45.12 14.49 -1.41
CA THR A 38 -44.91 15.60 -0.45
C THR A 38 -44.10 16.74 -1.07
N ILE A 39 -43.05 16.43 -1.84
CA ILE A 39 -42.20 17.44 -2.48
C ILE A 39 -42.89 18.06 -3.70
N SER A 40 -43.64 17.27 -4.48
CA SER A 40 -44.45 17.79 -5.60
C SER A 40 -45.44 18.86 -5.13
N ARG A 41 -46.12 18.63 -4.01
CA ARG A 41 -47.09 19.57 -3.42
C ARG A 41 -46.43 20.87 -2.96
N LYS A 42 -45.25 20.79 -2.34
CA LYS A 42 -44.48 21.99 -1.94
C LYS A 42 -43.89 22.75 -3.13
N ALA A 43 -43.51 22.08 -4.20
CA ALA A 43 -43.00 22.74 -5.40
C ALA A 43 -44.11 23.47 -6.19
N VAL A 44 -45.38 23.03 -6.05
CA VAL A 44 -46.56 23.76 -6.55
C VAL A 44 -46.78 25.06 -5.76
N GLU A 45 -46.56 25.05 -4.43
CA GLU A 45 -46.69 26.25 -3.58
C GLU A 45 -45.60 27.30 -3.83
N VAL A 46 -44.44 26.91 -4.38
CA VAL A 46 -43.28 27.79 -4.63
C VAL A 46 -43.21 28.27 -6.09
N ASP A 47 -44.21 27.94 -6.91
CA ASP A 47 -44.34 28.33 -8.33
C ASP A 47 -43.11 27.97 -9.20
N VAL A 48 -42.53 26.80 -8.94
CA VAL A 48 -41.38 26.29 -9.70
C VAL A 48 -41.87 25.71 -11.03
N PRO A 49 -41.27 26.04 -12.19
CA PRO A 49 -41.66 25.43 -13.46
C PRO A 49 -41.37 23.92 -13.40
N LEU A 50 -42.43 23.11 -13.45
CA LEU A 50 -42.47 21.64 -13.31
C LEU A 50 -42.23 21.10 -11.88
N PRO A 51 -43.16 21.32 -10.94
CA PRO A 51 -43.09 20.89 -9.55
C PRO A 51 -42.86 19.38 -9.34
N GLN A 52 -43.38 18.58 -10.26
CA GLN A 52 -43.31 17.12 -10.23
C GLN A 52 -41.91 16.58 -10.58
N LEU A 53 -41.08 17.35 -11.31
CA LEU A 53 -39.73 16.94 -11.70
C LEU A 53 -38.66 17.27 -10.66
N VAL A 54 -38.93 18.22 -9.75
CA VAL A 54 -37.98 18.66 -8.72
C VAL A 54 -37.52 17.50 -7.81
N PRO A 55 -38.41 16.66 -7.23
CA PRO A 55 -37.98 15.51 -6.43
C PRO A 55 -37.23 14.46 -7.27
N ILE A 56 -37.65 14.22 -8.52
CA ILE A 56 -36.97 13.28 -9.43
C ILE A 56 -35.55 13.76 -9.74
N GLY A 57 -35.35 15.06 -9.97
CA GLY A 57 -34.05 15.64 -10.28
C GLY A 57 -33.08 15.62 -9.11
N ILE A 58 -33.56 15.96 -7.90
CA ILE A 58 -32.72 15.99 -6.69
C ILE A 58 -32.34 14.58 -6.25
N ASP A 59 -33.31 13.67 -6.12
CA ASP A 59 -33.04 12.30 -5.67
C ASP A 59 -32.34 11.48 -6.75
N GLY A 60 -32.69 11.66 -8.02
CA GLY A 60 -31.98 11.06 -9.15
C GLY A 60 -30.53 11.55 -9.25
N GLY A 61 -30.29 12.84 -9.03
CA GLY A 61 -28.95 13.43 -8.96
C GLY A 61 -28.13 12.88 -7.79
N LEU A 62 -28.73 12.76 -6.60
CA LEU A 62 -28.09 12.17 -5.43
C LEU A 62 -27.71 10.71 -5.68
N VAL A 63 -28.66 9.89 -6.15
CA VAL A 63 -28.42 8.47 -6.47
C VAL A 63 -27.33 8.34 -7.53
N GLY A 64 -27.38 9.13 -8.60
CA GLY A 64 -26.38 9.10 -9.66
C GLY A 64 -24.97 9.44 -9.15
N VAL A 65 -24.83 10.51 -8.36
CA VAL A 65 -23.56 10.93 -7.78
C VAL A 65 -23.02 9.91 -6.78
N VAL A 66 -23.89 9.33 -5.93
CA VAL A 66 -23.51 8.29 -4.96
C VAL A 66 -23.06 7.01 -5.67
N VAL A 67 -23.80 6.56 -6.68
CA VAL A 67 -23.44 5.38 -7.48
C VAL A 67 -22.10 5.60 -8.18
N LEU A 68 -21.90 6.76 -8.81
CA LEU A 68 -20.64 7.11 -9.45
C LEU A 68 -19.50 7.15 -8.43
N ASP A 69 -19.71 7.74 -7.26
CA ASP A 69 -18.72 7.81 -6.18
C ASP A 69 -18.36 6.42 -5.63
N LEU A 70 -19.33 5.49 -5.54
CA LEU A 70 -19.12 4.09 -5.16
C LEU A 70 -18.36 3.32 -6.25
N VAL A 71 -18.73 3.48 -7.52
CA VAL A 71 -18.05 2.84 -8.67
C VAL A 71 -16.60 3.31 -8.74
N LEU A 72 -16.34 4.61 -8.58
CA LEU A 72 -14.99 5.15 -8.57
C LEU A 72 -14.17 4.69 -7.35
N ALA A 73 -14.80 4.50 -6.20
CA ALA A 73 -14.15 3.87 -5.05
C ALA A 73 -13.83 2.40 -5.32
N TRP A 74 -14.73 1.68 -6.00
CA TRP A 74 -14.52 0.30 -6.40
C TRP A 74 -13.35 0.15 -7.38
N THR A 75 -13.21 1.07 -8.34
CA THR A 75 -12.11 1.07 -9.32
C THR A 75 -10.81 1.66 -8.78
N ALA A 76 -10.72 1.93 -7.47
CA ALA A 76 -9.56 2.53 -6.80
C ALA A 76 -9.16 3.95 -7.28
N HIS A 77 -10.09 4.70 -7.90
CA HIS A 77 -9.89 6.09 -8.34
C HIS A 77 -10.89 7.05 -7.64
N PRO A 78 -10.87 7.17 -6.30
CA PRO A 78 -11.85 8.00 -5.60
C PRO A 78 -11.63 9.49 -5.90
N ILE A 79 -12.67 10.14 -6.43
CA ILE A 79 -12.66 11.58 -6.71
C ILE A 79 -13.19 12.36 -5.49
N GLY A 80 -12.36 13.23 -4.93
CA GLY A 80 -12.70 13.99 -3.72
C GLY A 80 -13.83 15.01 -3.90
N TRP A 81 -13.91 15.69 -5.06
CA TRP A 81 -14.92 16.73 -5.31
C TRP A 81 -16.33 16.15 -5.49
N LEU A 82 -16.44 14.98 -6.14
CA LEU A 82 -17.72 14.28 -6.34
C LEU A 82 -18.39 13.94 -5.01
N ARG A 83 -17.58 13.66 -3.98
CA ARG A 83 -18.07 13.43 -2.63
C ARG A 83 -18.58 14.69 -1.94
N GLN A 84 -17.94 15.83 -2.17
CA GLN A 84 -18.47 17.08 -1.63
C GLN A 84 -19.82 17.41 -2.26
N LEU A 85 -19.97 17.13 -3.56
CA LEU A 85 -21.26 17.23 -4.25
C LEU A 85 -22.29 16.24 -3.67
N ALA A 86 -21.93 14.98 -3.44
CA ALA A 86 -22.81 13.98 -2.81
C ALA A 86 -23.30 14.42 -1.42
N ARG A 87 -22.39 14.97 -0.60
CA ARG A 87 -22.72 15.48 0.74
C ARG A 87 -23.64 16.69 0.67
N LEU A 88 -23.39 17.59 -0.27
CA LEU A 88 -24.23 18.76 -0.49
C LEU A 88 -25.65 18.34 -0.90
N LEU A 89 -25.76 17.41 -1.84
CA LEU A 89 -27.06 16.85 -2.26
C LEU A 89 -27.77 16.13 -1.10
N ALA A 90 -27.06 15.32 -0.32
CA ALA A 90 -27.63 14.63 0.83
C ALA A 90 -28.12 15.60 1.92
N VAL A 91 -27.36 16.65 2.23
CA VAL A 91 -27.79 17.73 3.14
C VAL A 91 -29.04 18.40 2.59
N GLY A 92 -29.10 18.66 1.28
CA GLY A 92 -30.29 19.18 0.59
C GLY A 92 -31.51 18.28 0.76
N THR A 93 -31.37 16.98 0.51
CA THR A 93 -32.46 16.00 0.69
C THR A 93 -32.94 15.94 2.15
N VAL A 94 -32.02 15.93 3.13
CA VAL A 94 -32.39 15.96 4.55
C VAL A 94 -33.12 17.26 4.89
N ALA A 95 -32.64 18.41 4.44
CA ALA A 95 -33.27 19.70 4.69
C ALA A 95 -34.68 19.79 4.08
N ALA A 96 -34.87 19.28 2.86
CA ALA A 96 -36.18 19.22 2.20
C ALA A 96 -37.16 18.35 3.01
N ASN A 97 -36.74 17.17 3.45
CA ASN A 97 -37.57 16.27 4.26
C ASN A 97 -37.88 16.85 5.66
N VAL A 98 -36.90 17.48 6.31
CA VAL A 98 -37.12 18.22 7.58
C VAL A 98 -38.14 19.33 7.39
N SER A 99 -38.03 20.09 6.29
CA SER A 99 -38.98 21.17 6.00
C SER A 99 -40.41 20.66 5.83
N ALA A 100 -40.59 19.42 5.33
CA ALA A 100 -41.90 18.83 5.12
C ALA A 100 -42.64 18.51 6.42
N GLY A 101 -41.91 18.18 7.49
CA GLY A 101 -42.49 17.96 8.82
C GLY A 101 -42.59 19.21 9.70
N TRP A 102 -42.06 20.36 9.26
CA TRP A 102 -42.03 21.57 10.07
C TRP A 102 -43.43 22.16 10.31
N PRO A 103 -43.76 22.67 11.52
CA PRO A 103 -42.90 22.84 12.71
C PRO A 103 -42.97 21.70 13.74
N ASP A 104 -43.75 20.64 13.53
CA ASP A 104 -43.92 19.57 14.51
C ASP A 104 -42.62 18.74 14.67
N PRO A 105 -42.00 18.69 15.86
CA PRO A 105 -40.80 17.89 16.11
C PRO A 105 -40.94 16.41 15.74
N VAL A 106 -42.13 15.82 15.92
CA VAL A 106 -42.37 14.41 15.63
C VAL A 106 -42.38 14.16 14.13
N ALA A 107 -43.12 14.98 13.36
CA ALA A 107 -43.13 14.91 11.91
C ALA A 107 -41.75 15.19 11.29
N ILE A 108 -41.01 16.19 11.80
CA ILE A 108 -39.62 16.46 11.41
C ILE A 108 -38.76 15.19 11.55
N GLY A 109 -38.86 14.52 12.71
CA GLY A 109 -38.14 13.28 12.97
C GLY A 109 -38.51 12.18 11.96
N LEU A 110 -39.82 11.94 11.76
CA LEU A 110 -40.31 10.87 10.89
C LEU A 110 -39.85 11.05 9.44
N HIS A 111 -39.88 12.27 8.91
CA HIS A 111 -39.43 12.57 7.54
C HIS A 111 -37.89 12.54 7.40
N ALA A 112 -37.14 12.88 8.45
CA ALA A 112 -35.66 12.90 8.39
C ALA A 112 -35.01 11.51 8.51
N VAL A 113 -35.69 10.53 9.10
CA VAL A 113 -35.11 9.19 9.36
C VAL A 113 -34.68 8.49 8.08
N ALA A 114 -35.54 8.45 7.06
CA ALA A 114 -35.25 7.74 5.81
C ALA A 114 -33.98 8.26 5.09
N PRO A 115 -33.81 9.58 4.84
CA PRO A 115 -32.60 10.07 4.18
C PRO A 115 -31.34 9.95 5.06
N LEU A 116 -31.45 10.07 6.39
CA LEU A 116 -30.33 9.84 7.30
C LEU A 116 -29.84 8.38 7.27
N MET A 117 -30.77 7.42 7.25
CA MET A 117 -30.44 5.99 7.15
C MET A 117 -29.74 5.67 5.84
N LEU A 118 -30.20 6.25 4.72
CA LEU A 118 -29.54 6.12 3.42
C LEU A 118 -28.11 6.67 3.47
N LEU A 119 -27.92 7.87 4.03
CA LEU A 119 -26.60 8.50 4.16
C LEU A 119 -25.61 7.60 4.93
N VAL A 120 -26.07 7.02 6.05
CA VAL A 120 -25.27 6.10 6.88
C VAL A 120 -24.91 4.82 6.11
N MET A 121 -25.89 4.22 5.42
CA MET A 121 -25.69 3.01 4.60
C MET A 121 -24.67 3.25 3.49
N VAL A 122 -24.76 4.38 2.78
CA VAL A 122 -23.83 4.76 1.71
C VAL A 122 -22.42 4.97 2.23
N GLU A 123 -22.25 5.70 3.34
CA GLU A 123 -20.93 5.96 3.92
C GLU A 123 -20.29 4.67 4.47
N ALA A 124 -21.09 3.78 5.05
CA ALA A 124 -20.65 2.46 5.49
C ALA A 124 -20.20 1.60 4.30
N GLY A 125 -21.01 1.51 3.25
CA GLY A 125 -20.68 0.79 2.01
C GLY A 125 -19.39 1.30 1.38
N ARG A 126 -19.25 2.63 1.23
CA ARG A 126 -18.02 3.27 0.74
C ARG A 126 -16.81 2.92 1.58
N THR A 127 -16.94 2.95 2.90
CA THR A 127 -15.83 2.63 3.82
C THR A 127 -15.35 1.20 3.63
N VAL A 128 -16.27 0.26 3.43
CA VAL A 128 -15.94 -1.14 3.11
C VAL A 128 -15.26 -1.23 1.76
N LEU A 129 -15.80 -0.58 0.73
CA LEU A 129 -15.21 -0.57 -0.62
C LEU A 129 -13.79 0.00 -0.64
N LEU A 130 -13.55 1.13 0.02
CA LEU A 130 -12.22 1.73 0.11
C LEU A 130 -11.23 0.84 0.85
N ARG A 131 -11.67 0.09 1.87
CA ARG A 131 -10.82 -0.89 2.55
C ARG A 131 -10.47 -2.06 1.64
N CYS A 132 -11.43 -2.56 0.88
CA CYS A 132 -11.22 -3.67 -0.06
C CYS A 132 -10.36 -3.26 -1.25
N ALA A 133 -10.65 -2.12 -1.88
CA ALA A 133 -9.86 -1.55 -2.97
C ALA A 133 -8.43 -1.21 -2.52
N GLY A 134 -8.29 -0.63 -1.32
CA GLY A 134 -6.99 -0.38 -0.72
C GLY A 134 -6.19 -1.68 -0.52
N GLY A 135 -6.84 -2.72 0.02
CA GLY A 135 -6.23 -4.03 0.23
C GLY A 135 -5.79 -4.70 -1.07
N ALA A 136 -6.61 -4.62 -2.12
CA ALA A 136 -6.30 -5.19 -3.44
C ALA A 136 -5.15 -4.46 -4.16
N ALA A 137 -5.00 -3.16 -3.96
CA ALA A 137 -3.93 -2.37 -4.57
C ALA A 137 -2.55 -2.52 -3.89
N GLY A 138 -2.47 -3.17 -2.72
CA GLY A 138 -1.22 -3.24 -1.94
C GLY A 138 -0.70 -1.88 -1.42
N CYS A 139 -1.47 -0.81 -1.62
CA CYS A 139 -1.13 0.56 -1.24
C CYS A 139 -1.70 0.98 0.12
N VAL A 140 -2.21 0.04 0.94
CA VAL A 140 -2.64 0.39 2.30
C VAL A 140 -1.40 0.67 3.14
N ARG A 141 -1.09 1.95 3.32
CA ARG A 141 -0.16 2.38 4.35
C ARG A 141 -0.82 2.14 5.71
N ASP A 142 -0.20 1.32 6.54
CA ASP A 142 -0.64 1.06 7.91
C ASP A 142 -0.80 2.38 8.66
N ARG A 143 -1.96 2.57 9.31
CA ARG A 143 -2.18 3.73 10.18
C ARG A 143 -1.31 3.62 11.43
N ILE A 144 -0.72 4.74 11.80
CA ILE A 144 -0.03 4.87 13.08
C ILE A 144 -1.08 4.88 14.20
N PRO A 145 -0.92 4.10 15.28
CA PRO A 145 -1.89 4.05 16.37
C PRO A 145 -2.17 5.43 16.98
N LEU A 146 -3.45 5.76 17.17
CA LEU A 146 -3.89 7.03 17.76
C LEU A 146 -3.30 7.26 19.17
N GLY A 147 -3.17 6.20 19.98
CA GLY A 147 -2.56 6.30 21.31
C GLY A 147 -1.13 6.86 21.27
N ARG A 148 -0.35 6.57 20.21
CA ARG A 148 1.02 7.07 20.10
C ARG A 148 1.08 8.57 19.79
N TRP A 149 0.09 9.09 19.07
CA TRP A 149 -0.06 10.54 18.84
C TRP A 149 -0.29 11.29 20.15
N ILE A 150 -1.03 10.71 21.09
CA ILE A 150 -1.27 11.31 22.41
C ILE A 150 -0.03 11.20 23.29
N LEU A 151 0.58 10.01 23.38
CA LEU A 151 1.72 9.78 24.27
C LEU A 151 3.03 10.40 23.78
N SER A 152 3.21 10.55 22.46
CA SER A 152 4.49 10.99 21.87
C SER A 152 4.31 11.71 20.53
N PRO A 153 3.58 12.84 20.48
CA PRO A 153 3.17 13.50 19.24
C PRO A 153 4.35 13.83 18.32
N TRP A 154 5.44 14.36 18.89
CA TRP A 154 6.62 14.74 18.11
C TRP A 154 7.34 13.53 17.50
N SER A 155 7.54 12.46 18.28
CA SER A 155 8.17 11.23 17.77
C SER A 155 7.33 10.57 16.67
N THR A 156 6.02 10.65 16.84
CA THR A 156 5.02 10.10 15.92
C THR A 156 4.99 10.88 14.62
N PHE A 157 5.06 12.21 14.69
CA PHE A 157 5.18 13.08 13.51
C PHE A 157 6.47 12.80 12.73
N LEU A 158 7.61 12.68 13.42
CA LEU A 158 8.89 12.33 12.76
C LEU A 158 8.85 10.96 12.09
N LEU A 159 8.20 9.97 12.73
CA LEU A 159 8.01 8.65 12.15
C LEU A 159 7.09 8.71 10.93
N TRP A 160 5.95 9.41 11.04
CA TRP A 160 5.02 9.62 9.93
C TRP A 160 5.70 10.28 8.74
N ARG A 161 6.41 11.40 8.97
CA ARG A 161 7.18 12.10 7.94
C ARG A 161 8.17 11.15 7.26
N ARG A 162 8.83 10.29 8.03
CA ARG A 162 9.78 9.29 7.51
C ARG A 162 9.07 8.19 6.71
N MET A 163 7.92 7.69 7.16
CA MET A 163 7.09 6.75 6.40
C MET A 163 6.67 7.33 5.05
N VAL A 164 6.28 8.61 5.01
CA VAL A 164 5.89 9.32 3.78
C VAL A 164 7.09 9.51 2.85
N LEU A 165 8.19 10.09 3.36
CA LEU A 165 9.38 10.39 2.55
C LEU A 165 10.06 9.12 2.04
N TRP A 166 10.05 8.04 2.81
CA TRP A 166 10.75 6.79 2.48
C TRP A 166 9.82 5.75 1.86
N GLN A 167 8.58 6.15 1.54
CA GLN A 167 7.52 5.32 0.97
C GLN A 167 7.28 4.01 1.74
N ILE A 168 7.54 3.99 3.05
CA ILE A 168 7.30 2.82 3.90
C ILE A 168 5.79 2.70 4.12
N THR A 169 5.21 1.60 3.64
CA THR A 169 3.78 1.32 3.79
C THR A 169 3.48 0.68 5.14
N SER A 170 4.39 -0.12 5.71
CA SER A 170 4.15 -0.80 6.99
C SER A 170 4.63 -0.02 8.22
N TYR A 171 3.77 0.06 9.23
CA TYR A 171 4.08 0.70 10.52
C TYR A 171 5.17 -0.06 11.29
N ARG A 172 5.13 -1.40 11.27
CA ARG A 172 6.15 -2.24 11.91
C ARG A 172 7.51 -2.07 11.26
N ALA A 173 7.56 -2.09 9.92
CA ALA A 173 8.80 -1.85 9.19
C ALA A 173 9.40 -0.47 9.51
N ALA A 174 8.56 0.55 9.70
CA ALA A 174 9.02 1.88 10.10
C ALA A 174 9.61 1.91 11.52
N LEU A 175 9.00 1.20 12.47
CA LEU A 175 9.50 1.02 13.83
C LEU A 175 10.84 0.25 13.86
N ASP A 176 10.95 -0.82 13.09
CA ASP A 176 12.17 -1.64 13.03
C ASP A 176 13.34 -0.84 12.47
N LYS A 177 13.12 -0.05 11.40
CA LYS A 177 14.13 0.87 10.88
C LYS A 177 14.51 1.95 11.90
N GLU A 178 13.55 2.47 12.68
CA GLU A 178 13.86 3.42 13.75
C GLU A 178 14.73 2.77 14.85
N ALA A 179 14.43 1.54 15.23
CA ALA A 179 15.20 0.77 16.21
C ALA A 179 16.63 0.48 15.70
N GLN A 180 16.78 0.08 14.43
CA GLN A 180 18.08 -0.14 13.78
C GLN A 180 18.94 1.13 13.76
N LEU A 181 18.35 2.29 13.39
CA LEU A 181 19.06 3.57 13.40
C LEU A 181 19.53 3.96 14.81
N ARG A 182 18.69 3.74 15.82
CA ARG A 182 19.08 3.99 17.23
C ARG A 182 20.22 3.07 17.64
N ARG A 183 20.14 1.77 17.33
CA ARG A 183 21.19 0.78 17.62
C ARG A 183 22.52 1.17 16.96
N THR A 184 22.49 1.53 15.68
CA THR A 184 23.68 1.95 14.92
C THR A 184 24.34 3.18 15.53
N ARG A 185 23.55 4.20 15.93
CA ARG A 185 24.08 5.38 16.63
C ARG A 185 24.70 5.03 17.97
N THR A 186 24.11 4.09 18.71
CA THR A 186 24.67 3.61 19.97
C THR A 186 26.00 2.90 19.74
N LEU A 187 26.09 2.02 18.74
CA LEU A 187 27.34 1.35 18.37
C LEU A 187 28.44 2.35 18.00
N LEU A 188 28.12 3.36 17.19
CA LEU A 188 29.04 4.45 16.87
C LEU A 188 29.51 5.23 18.11
N ARG A 189 28.61 5.50 19.07
CA ARG A 189 28.98 6.15 20.33
C ARG A 189 29.88 5.30 21.21
N VAL A 190 29.66 3.98 21.24
CA VAL A 190 30.48 3.05 22.01
C VAL A 190 31.89 2.98 21.40
N HIS A 191 31.99 2.89 20.07
CA HIS A 191 33.28 2.75 19.39
C HIS A 191 34.08 4.06 19.31
N PHE A 192 33.46 5.17 18.93
CA PHE A 192 34.14 6.46 18.72
C PHE A 192 34.04 7.43 19.93
N GLY A 193 33.31 7.05 20.98
CA GLY A 193 33.11 7.83 22.20
C GLY A 193 32.17 9.04 22.04
N ARG A 194 32.30 10.00 22.97
CA ARG A 194 31.41 11.19 23.06
C ARG A 194 31.42 12.06 21.78
N GLN A 195 32.56 12.15 21.09
CA GLN A 195 32.72 12.94 19.86
C GLN A 195 32.54 12.11 18.57
N TRP A 196 31.77 11.02 18.63
CA TRP A 196 31.57 10.12 17.49
C TRP A 196 31.16 10.83 16.19
N LYS A 197 30.39 11.93 16.25
CA LYS A 197 30.00 12.69 15.04
C LYS A 197 31.17 13.38 14.33
N ARG A 198 32.29 13.64 15.01
CA ARG A 198 33.50 14.22 14.40
C ARG A 198 34.51 13.15 14.00
N LYS A 199 34.49 12.00 14.67
CA LYS A 199 35.44 10.91 14.48
C LYS A 199 34.97 9.83 13.51
N ALA A 200 33.67 9.64 13.36
CA ALA A 200 33.11 8.68 12.42
C ALA A 200 33.32 9.15 10.97
N PRO A 201 33.50 8.22 10.02
CA PRO A 201 33.62 8.55 8.60
C PRO A 201 32.42 9.38 8.09
N ALA A 202 32.70 10.44 7.33
CA ALA A 202 31.70 11.41 6.90
C ALA A 202 30.65 10.82 5.95
N ASP A 203 31.05 9.86 5.12
CA ASP A 203 30.17 9.07 4.26
C ASP A 203 29.17 8.24 5.08
N LEU A 204 29.61 7.64 6.18
CA LEU A 204 28.76 6.85 7.09
C LEU A 204 27.72 7.73 7.79
N LEU A 205 28.12 8.94 8.18
CA LEU A 205 27.20 9.94 8.75
C LEU A 205 26.18 10.41 7.71
N TRP A 206 26.59 10.57 6.45
CA TRP A 206 25.70 10.90 5.33
C TRP A 206 24.72 9.76 5.04
N MET A 207 25.20 8.51 4.94
CA MET A 207 24.36 7.32 4.72
C MET A 207 23.30 7.15 5.81
N LEU A 208 23.65 7.45 7.07
CA LEU A 208 22.70 7.38 8.20
C LEU A 208 21.59 8.45 8.14
N GLY A 209 21.80 9.51 7.35
CA GLY A 209 20.82 10.56 7.10
C GLY A 209 19.85 10.26 5.96
N ILE A 210 20.18 9.30 5.08
CA ILE A 210 19.43 9.03 3.85
C ILE A 210 18.78 7.64 3.92
N ALA A 211 17.49 7.59 3.57
CA ALA A 211 16.64 6.41 3.68
C ALA A 211 17.22 5.09 3.12
N PRO A 212 17.67 5.06 1.84
CA PRO A 212 18.05 3.81 1.19
C PRO A 212 19.36 3.27 1.75
N LEU A 213 20.25 4.15 2.18
CA LEU A 213 21.60 3.81 2.62
C LEU A 213 21.71 3.60 4.13
N ALA A 214 20.63 3.79 4.90
CA ALA A 214 20.64 3.55 6.35
C ALA A 214 20.95 2.08 6.70
N GLU A 215 20.55 1.15 5.84
CA GLU A 215 20.77 -0.30 6.03
C GLU A 215 22.21 -0.68 5.68
N GLU A 216 22.76 -0.09 4.61
CA GLU A 216 24.19 -0.18 4.25
C GLU A 216 25.09 0.49 5.30
N ALA A 217 24.65 1.60 5.88
CA ALA A 217 25.36 2.21 7.00
C ALA A 217 25.45 1.25 8.19
N HIS A 218 24.36 0.53 8.51
CA HIS A 218 24.35 -0.44 9.60
C HIS A 218 25.35 -1.58 9.37
N SER A 219 25.35 -2.20 8.18
CA SER A 219 26.29 -3.27 7.85
C SER A 219 27.75 -2.77 7.89
N ARG A 220 27.99 -1.55 7.41
CA ARG A 220 29.32 -0.95 7.43
C ARG A 220 29.82 -0.61 8.83
N VAL A 221 28.96 -0.12 9.72
CA VAL A 221 29.31 0.05 11.15
C VAL A 221 29.72 -1.28 11.77
N HIS A 222 29.00 -2.36 11.46
CA HIS A 222 29.36 -3.69 11.92
C HIS A 222 30.71 -4.15 11.35
N ALA A 223 31.02 -3.89 10.08
CA ALA A 223 32.31 -4.22 9.48
C ALA A 223 33.48 -3.46 10.14
N ILE A 224 33.31 -2.18 10.43
CA ILE A 224 34.30 -1.34 11.13
C ILE A 224 34.55 -1.89 12.55
N ILE A 225 33.49 -2.21 13.28
CA ILE A 225 33.60 -2.72 14.65
C ILE A 225 34.22 -4.12 14.69
N SER A 226 33.91 -4.97 13.71
CA SER A 226 34.50 -6.31 13.59
C SER A 226 35.94 -6.31 13.08
N GLY A 227 36.53 -5.14 12.81
CA GLY A 227 37.93 -5.01 12.37
C GLY A 227 38.19 -5.48 10.94
N ASN A 228 37.14 -5.65 10.12
CA ASN A 228 37.25 -6.14 8.75
C ASN A 228 37.32 -5.01 7.71
N ASP A 229 37.74 -3.82 8.15
CA ASP A 229 37.73 -2.59 7.36
C ASP A 229 38.93 -2.54 6.40
N LYS A 230 38.94 -3.43 5.39
CA LYS A 230 39.61 -3.12 4.13
C LYS A 230 38.68 -2.19 3.36
N ALA A 231 38.87 -0.89 3.58
CA ALA A 231 38.26 0.14 2.77
C ALA A 231 38.72 -0.02 1.32
N GLU A 232 37.86 -0.58 0.47
CA GLU A 232 37.97 -0.41 -0.97
C GLU A 232 37.05 0.76 -1.35
N PRO A 233 37.59 1.95 -1.64
CA PRO A 233 36.77 3.06 -2.11
C PRO A 233 36.27 2.73 -3.52
N ALA A 234 34.96 2.57 -3.65
CA ALA A 234 34.29 2.50 -4.94
C ALA A 234 34.45 3.85 -5.67
N HIS A 235 35.51 3.97 -6.46
CA HIS A 235 35.56 4.54 -7.82
C HIS A 235 37.02 4.82 -8.18
N ALA A 236 37.70 3.82 -8.75
CA ALA A 236 38.82 4.02 -9.65
C ALA A 236 38.71 2.96 -10.76
N ALA A 237 38.54 3.43 -11.98
CA ALA A 237 38.75 2.62 -13.17
C ALA A 237 40.23 2.18 -13.23
N GLN A 238 40.47 0.93 -13.60
CA GLN A 238 41.58 0.41 -14.41
C GLN A 238 41.48 -1.12 -14.39
N ASP A 239 41.25 -1.78 -15.52
CA ASP A 239 42.27 -2.18 -16.50
C ASP A 239 43.49 -2.85 -15.86
N GLY A 240 43.71 -4.12 -16.23
CA GLY A 240 45.04 -4.73 -16.34
C GLY A 240 45.66 -5.35 -15.08
N THR A 241 45.56 -6.68 -14.99
CA THR A 241 46.69 -7.65 -14.95
C THR A 241 47.94 -7.23 -14.14
N THR A 242 48.43 -7.90 -13.09
CA THR A 242 48.76 -9.33 -12.85
C THR A 242 49.24 -9.38 -11.37
N THR A 243 49.09 -10.46 -10.59
CA THR A 243 50.09 -11.54 -10.52
C THR A 243 49.53 -12.73 -9.74
N SER A 244 49.59 -13.87 -10.42
CA SER A 244 49.26 -15.22 -9.98
C SER A 244 50.26 -15.75 -8.96
N VAL A 245 49.79 -16.25 -7.81
CA VAL A 245 50.19 -17.55 -7.22
C VAL A 245 49.03 -18.02 -6.32
N LEU A 246 48.21 -18.97 -6.81
CA LEU A 246 47.19 -19.83 -6.11
C LEU A 246 45.95 -20.17 -6.98
N SER A 247 45.87 -19.69 -8.23
CA SER A 247 44.63 -19.74 -9.05
C SER A 247 44.22 -21.11 -9.64
N GLY A 248 45.02 -22.17 -9.45
CA GLY A 248 44.75 -23.49 -10.07
C GLY A 248 43.57 -24.26 -9.47
N SER A 249 43.29 -24.10 -8.16
CA SER A 249 42.18 -24.81 -7.50
C SER A 249 40.83 -24.11 -7.67
N SER A 250 40.82 -22.77 -7.77
CA SER A 250 39.57 -22.00 -7.75
C SER A 250 38.82 -22.02 -9.09
N SER A 251 39.54 -22.11 -10.21
CA SER A 251 38.96 -22.15 -11.56
C SER A 251 38.31 -23.50 -11.87
N VAL A 252 38.93 -24.62 -11.48
CA VAL A 252 38.38 -25.97 -11.65
C VAL A 252 37.13 -26.14 -10.79
N VAL A 253 37.18 -25.75 -9.52
CA VAL A 253 36.01 -25.79 -8.61
C VAL A 253 34.89 -24.85 -9.08
N MET A 254 35.22 -23.75 -9.76
CA MET A 254 34.23 -22.86 -10.38
C MET A 254 33.53 -23.53 -11.57
N GLY A 255 34.28 -24.22 -12.43
CA GLY A 255 33.73 -24.98 -13.55
C GLY A 255 32.75 -26.05 -13.08
N ASP A 256 33.15 -26.86 -12.09
CA ASP A 256 32.30 -27.92 -11.53
C ASP A 256 30.99 -27.39 -10.93
N HIS A 257 31.06 -26.25 -10.23
CA HIS A 257 29.88 -25.61 -9.66
C HIS A 257 28.97 -24.96 -10.71
N LEU A 258 29.53 -24.46 -11.81
CA LEU A 258 28.74 -23.92 -12.93
C LEU A 258 28.00 -25.03 -13.67
N ASP A 259 28.67 -26.15 -13.97
CA ASP A 259 28.05 -27.30 -14.61
C ASP A 259 26.94 -27.91 -13.74
N ALA A 260 27.17 -27.97 -12.42
CA ALA A 260 26.13 -28.37 -11.48
C ALA A 260 24.95 -27.40 -11.43
N ALA A 261 25.20 -26.08 -11.52
CA ALA A 261 24.16 -25.06 -11.55
C ALA A 261 23.30 -25.13 -12.83
N VAL A 262 23.91 -25.39 -13.99
CA VAL A 262 23.19 -25.58 -15.27
C VAL A 262 22.24 -26.77 -15.19
N ARG A 263 22.70 -27.94 -14.70
CA ARG A 263 21.85 -29.13 -14.51
C ARG A 263 20.69 -28.91 -13.53
N ILE A 264 20.87 -28.06 -12.54
CA ILE A 264 19.78 -27.70 -11.61
C ILE A 264 18.79 -26.78 -12.31
N ASN A 265 19.27 -25.84 -13.12
CA ASN A 265 18.42 -24.91 -13.88
C ASN A 265 17.54 -25.62 -14.90
N GLU A 266 18.08 -26.57 -15.66
CA GLU A 266 17.30 -27.40 -16.60
C GLU A 266 16.18 -28.17 -15.90
N ARG A 267 16.47 -28.80 -14.75
CA ARG A 267 15.45 -29.46 -13.91
C ARG A 267 14.40 -28.48 -13.40
N HIS A 268 14.77 -27.23 -13.17
CA HIS A 268 13.86 -26.21 -12.69
C HIS A 268 12.93 -25.70 -13.79
N TRP A 269 13.43 -25.61 -15.03
CA TRP A 269 12.63 -25.35 -16.21
C TRP A 269 11.61 -26.46 -16.46
N THR A 270 12.02 -27.73 -16.41
CA THR A 270 11.12 -28.87 -16.66
C THR A 270 10.04 -29.03 -15.58
N GLN A 271 10.36 -28.79 -14.32
CA GLN A 271 9.41 -29.00 -13.21
C GLN A 271 8.56 -27.79 -12.85
N ARG A 272 9.11 -26.57 -12.99
CA ARG A 272 8.48 -25.35 -12.46
C ARG A 272 8.33 -24.24 -13.49
N ASN A 273 8.71 -24.49 -14.74
CA ASN A 273 8.67 -23.54 -15.85
C ASN A 273 9.25 -22.17 -15.49
N ARG A 274 10.34 -22.16 -14.70
CA ARG A 274 11.00 -20.94 -14.22
C ARG A 274 12.50 -21.17 -13.97
N PRO A 275 13.34 -20.15 -14.15
CA PRO A 275 14.77 -20.26 -13.89
C PRO A 275 15.06 -20.50 -12.41
N VAL A 276 16.22 -21.11 -12.13
CA VAL A 276 16.65 -21.41 -10.76
C VAL A 276 16.96 -20.13 -9.97
N SER A 277 16.57 -20.12 -8.68
CA SER A 277 16.88 -19.01 -7.78
C SER A 277 18.27 -19.15 -7.16
N ALA A 278 18.92 -18.02 -6.85
CA ALA A 278 20.22 -18.03 -6.16
C ALA A 278 20.14 -18.74 -4.79
N GLU A 279 19.02 -18.65 -4.08
CA GLU A 279 18.85 -19.35 -2.80
C GLU A 279 18.73 -20.87 -2.98
N THR A 280 18.14 -21.33 -4.08
CA THR A 280 18.08 -22.77 -4.42
C THR A 280 19.48 -23.31 -4.73
N LEU A 281 20.27 -22.58 -5.53
CA LEU A 281 21.66 -22.95 -5.82
C LEU A 281 22.52 -22.95 -4.56
N ARG A 282 22.33 -21.97 -3.67
CA ARG A 282 23.03 -21.90 -2.38
C ARG A 282 22.80 -23.14 -1.53
N LYS A 283 21.54 -23.57 -1.40
CA LYS A 283 21.17 -24.73 -0.59
C LYS A 283 21.63 -26.05 -1.19
N GLN A 284 21.61 -26.19 -2.50
CA GLN A 284 21.95 -27.46 -3.17
C GLN A 284 23.44 -27.64 -3.43
N LEU A 285 24.19 -26.54 -3.66
CA LEU A 285 25.63 -26.58 -3.92
C LEU A 285 26.46 -26.23 -2.67
N HIS A 286 25.81 -25.93 -1.53
CA HIS A 286 26.47 -25.54 -0.28
C HIS A 286 27.50 -24.40 -0.44
N VAL A 287 27.23 -23.47 -1.37
CA VAL A 287 28.10 -22.32 -1.65
C VAL A 287 27.70 -21.08 -0.86
N SER A 288 28.59 -20.08 -0.81
CA SER A 288 28.30 -18.78 -0.20
C SER A 288 27.20 -18.02 -0.96
N SER A 289 26.56 -17.05 -0.30
CA SER A 289 25.48 -16.26 -0.90
C SER A 289 25.94 -15.40 -2.07
N SER A 290 27.17 -14.87 -2.04
CA SER A 290 27.76 -14.15 -3.18
C SER A 290 27.97 -15.08 -4.37
N ARG A 291 28.55 -16.26 -4.13
CA ARG A 291 28.83 -17.25 -5.17
C ARG A 291 27.56 -17.81 -5.81
N ALA A 292 26.51 -18.02 -5.02
CA ALA A 292 25.22 -18.47 -5.55
C ALA A 292 24.57 -17.44 -6.48
N ARG A 293 24.75 -16.14 -6.21
CA ARG A 293 24.25 -15.07 -7.09
C ARG A 293 25.03 -15.02 -8.40
N GLU A 294 26.36 -15.17 -8.33
CA GLU A 294 27.25 -15.21 -9.48
C GLU A 294 26.90 -16.38 -10.42
N LEU A 295 26.72 -17.58 -9.88
CA LEU A 295 26.27 -18.76 -10.63
C LEU A 295 24.87 -18.54 -11.23
N ALA A 296 23.94 -17.97 -10.47
CA ALA A 296 22.59 -17.69 -10.98
C ALA A 296 22.59 -16.62 -12.09
N SER A 297 23.50 -15.63 -12.04
CA SER A 297 23.65 -14.66 -13.14
C SER A 297 24.27 -15.30 -14.38
N ALA A 298 25.29 -16.15 -14.21
CA ALA A 298 25.96 -16.83 -15.32
C ALA A 298 25.00 -17.77 -16.07
N VAL A 299 24.24 -18.57 -15.34
CA VAL A 299 23.21 -19.44 -15.92
C VAL A 299 22.12 -18.62 -16.64
N ARG A 300 21.68 -17.49 -16.07
CA ARG A 300 20.71 -16.60 -16.73
C ARG A 300 21.23 -15.88 -17.97
N SER A 301 22.54 -15.62 -18.06
CA SER A 301 23.14 -15.11 -19.30
C SER A 301 23.19 -16.21 -20.37
N MET A 302 23.46 -17.45 -20.00
CA MET A 302 23.45 -18.60 -20.92
C MET A 302 22.04 -18.87 -21.45
N ASP A 303 21.02 -18.88 -20.59
CA ASP A 303 19.61 -19.04 -21.01
C ASP A 303 19.19 -17.93 -21.98
N ARG A 304 19.62 -16.68 -21.73
CA ARG A 304 19.34 -15.55 -22.64
C ARG A 304 20.04 -15.70 -24.00
N ALA A 305 21.29 -16.16 -24.00
CA ALA A 305 22.03 -16.42 -25.23
C ALA A 305 21.40 -17.56 -26.05
N ALA A 306 20.90 -18.61 -25.40
CA ALA A 306 20.20 -19.71 -26.06
C ALA A 306 18.89 -19.25 -26.73
N VAL A 307 18.13 -18.35 -26.09
CA VAL A 307 16.90 -17.77 -26.66
C VAL A 307 17.19 -16.80 -27.81
N SER A 308 18.33 -16.11 -27.83
CA SER A 308 18.69 -15.21 -28.92
C SER A 308 19.21 -15.90 -30.19
N HIS A 309 19.54 -17.19 -30.12
CA HIS A 309 20.11 -17.97 -31.22
C HIS A 309 19.16 -19.05 -31.79
N GLY A 310 17.95 -19.19 -31.25
CA GLY A 310 16.89 -20.08 -31.76
C GLY A 310 15.73 -19.29 -32.32
#